data_AF-A0A2D9CFJ8-F1
#
_entry.id   AF-A0A2D9CFJ8-F1
#
_cell.length_a   1.000
_cell.length_b   1.000
_cell.length_c   1.000
_cell.angle_alpha   90.00
_cell.angle_beta   90.00
_cell.angle_gamma   90.00
#
_symmetry.space_group_name_H-M   'P 1'
#
loop_
_entity.id
_entity.type
_entity.pdbx_description
1 polymer ?
#
loop_
_entity_poly.entity_id
_entity_poly.type
_entity_poly.pdbx_seq_one_letter_code
_entity_poly.pdbx_strand_id
1 'polypeptide(L)' 'MTTSDLLQQIRKNLDKRRLEIAEDMVDGRMADMNAYHKNVGIAEGLMQSSEVIRETLKKLNEEDV' A
#
# COMPACT_ATOMS: atom_id res chain seq x y z
N MET A 1 -15.53 15.71 2.10
CA MET A 1 -14.35 14.90 1.75
C MET A 1 -13.45 15.77 0.91
N THR A 2 -12.27 16.09 1.44
CA THR A 2 -11.22 16.87 0.76
C THR A 2 -10.34 15.95 -0.09
N THR A 3 -9.47 16.53 -0.92
CA THR A 3 -8.44 15.77 -1.65
C THR A 3 -7.52 15.02 -0.68
N SER A 4 -7.16 15.65 0.44
CA SER A 4 -6.34 15.03 1.50
C SER A 4 -7.06 13.85 2.17
N ASP A 5 -8.37 13.96 2.42
CA ASP A 5 -9.17 12.84 2.93
C ASP A 5 -9.16 11.65 1.96
N LEU A 6 -9.34 11.92 0.66
CA LEU A 6 -9.34 10.89 -0.38
C LEU A 6 -7.97 10.22 -0.50
N LEU A 7 -6.89 10.99 -0.55
CA LEU A 7 -5.53 10.45 -0.60
C LEU A 7 -5.23 9.60 0.63
N GLN A 8 -5.65 10.03 1.81
CA GLN A 8 -5.46 9.25 3.03
C GLN A 8 -6.28 7.97 3.04
N GLN A 9 -7.49 7.98 2.45
CA GLN A 9 -8.29 6.78 2.27
C GLN A 9 -7.65 5.80 1.28
N ILE A 10 -7.15 6.28 0.14
CA ILE A 10 -6.41 5.46 -0.83
C ILE A 10 -5.20 4.81 -0.14
N ARG A 11 -4.40 5.59 0.61
CA ARG A 11 -3.24 5.06 1.34
C ARG A 11 -3.62 3.92 2.28
N LYS A 12 -4.69 4.10 3.08
CA LYS A 12 -5.21 3.06 3.98
C LYS A 12 -5.63 1.80 3.23
N ASN A 13 -6.24 1.94 2.04
CA ASN A 13 -6.64 0.80 1.22
C ASN A 13 -5.42 0.04 0.68
N LEU A 14 -4.35 0.73 0.27
CA LEU A 14 -3.10 0.11 -0.15
C LEU A 14 -2.45 -0.67 1.00
N ASP A 15 -2.36 -0.05 2.18
CA ASP A 15 -1.79 -0.69 3.37
C ASP A 15 -2.58 -1.94 3.78
N LYS A 16 -3.92 -1.87 3.73
CA LYS A 16 -4.79 -3.02 3.97
C LYS A 16 -4.54 -4.15 2.97
N ARG A 17 -4.50 -3.83 1.67
CA ARG A 17 -4.28 -4.84 0.63
C ARG A 17 -2.91 -5.51 0.77
N ARG A 18 -1.90 -4.75 1.16
CA ARG A 18 -0.55 -5.28 1.44
C ARG A 18 -0.58 -6.26 2.62
N LEU A 19 -1.32 -5.94 3.67
CA LEU A 19 -1.48 -6.83 4.83
C LEU A 19 -2.18 -8.14 4.45
N GLU A 20 -3.27 -8.07 3.66
CA GLU A 20 -3.97 -9.26 3.16
C GLU A 20 -3.02 -10.20 2.39
N ILE A 21 -2.13 -9.65 1.55
CA ILE A 21 -1.12 -10.44 0.84
C ILE A 21 -0.11 -11.06 1.80
N ALA A 22 0.34 -10.31 2.81
CA ALA A 22 1.28 -10.82 3.81
C ALA A 22 0.67 -11.96 4.64
N GLU A 23 -0.60 -11.84 5.04
CA GLU A 23 -1.35 -12.88 5.73
C GLU A 23 -1.46 -14.14 4.85
N ASP A 24 -1.82 -13.99 3.58
CA ASP A 24 -1.88 -15.11 2.63
C ASP A 24 -0.54 -15.81 2.42
N MET A 25 0.56 -15.06 2.45
CA MET A 25 1.92 -15.61 2.35
C MET A 25 2.33 -16.38 3.61
N VAL A 26 2.00 -15.86 4.80
CA VAL A 26 2.31 -16.51 6.09
C VAL A 26 1.48 -17.78 6.28
N ASP A 27 0.21 -17.76 5.87
CA ASP A 27 -0.70 -18.92 5.97
C ASP A 27 -0.29 -20.08 5.04
N GLY A 28 0.79 -19.94 4.26
CA GLY A 28 1.29 -20.98 3.37
C GLY A 28 0.33 -21.29 2.22
N ARG A 29 -0.62 -20.39 1.92
CA ARG A 29 -1.58 -20.53 0.80
C ARG A 29 -0.95 -20.35 -0.58
N MET A 30 0.37 -20.25 -0.64
CA MET A 30 1.10 -20.03 -1.89
C MET A 30 1.32 -21.38 -2.60
N ALA A 31 0.71 -21.55 -3.77
CA ALA A 31 0.74 -22.79 -4.53
C ALA A 31 2.15 -23.17 -5.04
N ASP A 32 3.02 -22.18 -5.26
CA ASP A 32 4.40 -22.37 -5.72
C ASP A 32 5.29 -21.11 -5.52
N MET A 33 6.59 -21.23 -5.82
CA MET A 33 7.56 -20.12 -5.72
C MET A 33 7.26 -18.95 -6.66
N ASN A 34 6.65 -19.18 -7.83
CA ASN A 34 6.32 -18.10 -8.75
C ASN A 34 5.19 -17.23 -8.18
N ALA A 35 4.19 -17.87 -7.56
CA ALA A 35 3.12 -17.20 -6.85
C ALA A 35 3.67 -16.38 -5.66
N TYR A 36 4.65 -16.93 -4.94
CA TYR A 36 5.36 -16.20 -3.88
C TYR A 36 6.06 -14.94 -4.39
N HIS A 37 6.90 -15.06 -5.42
CA HIS A 37 7.61 -13.91 -5.99
C HIS A 37 6.66 -12.84 -6.53
N LYS A 38 5.56 -13.26 -7.17
CA LYS A 38 4.51 -12.34 -7.63
C LYS A 38 3.89 -11.57 -6.46
N ASN A 39 3.54 -12.25 -5.37
CA ASN A 39 2.96 -11.62 -4.20
C ASN A 39 3.92 -10.67 -3.49
N VAL A 40 5.20 -11.03 -3.37
CA VAL A 40 6.26 -10.13 -2.88
C VAL A 40 6.33 -8.86 -3.72
N GLY A 41 6.40 -8.99 -5.05
CA GLY A 41 6.49 -7.83 -5.94
C GLY A 41 5.25 -6.91 -5.86
N ILE A 42 4.06 -7.49 -5.74
CA ILE A 42 2.83 -6.70 -5.53
C ILE A 42 2.87 -5.99 -4.17
N ALA A 43 3.24 -6.68 -3.09
CA ALA A 43 3.32 -6.09 -1.76
C ALA A 43 4.33 -4.93 -1.70
N GLU A 44 5.47 -5.06 -2.39
CA GLU A 44 6.45 -4.00 -2.53
C GLU A 44 5.89 -2.79 -3.30
N GLY A 45 5.23 -3.03 -4.45
CA GLY A 45 4.61 -1.95 -5.23
C GLY A 45 3.53 -1.19 -4.46
N LEU A 46 2.72 -1.89 -3.65
CA LEU A 46 1.73 -1.27 -2.75
C LEU A 46 2.39 -0.40 -1.68
N MET A 47 3.50 -0.87 -1.09
CA MET A 47 4.27 -0.09 -0.12
C MET A 47 4.84 1.18 -0.74
N GLN A 48 5.49 1.08 -1.90
CA GLN A 48 6.06 2.24 -2.60
C GLN A 48 4.97 3.26 -2.96
N SER A 49 3.81 2.79 -3.44
CA SER A 49 2.66 3.63 -3.73
C SER A 49 2.12 4.34 -2.49
N SER A 50 2.06 3.64 -1.35
CA SER A 50 1.64 4.19 -0.05
C SER A 50 2.56 5.32 0.41
N GLU A 51 3.88 5.16 0.25
CA GLU A 51 4.87 6.19 0.58
C GLU A 51 4.79 7.41 -0.34
N VAL A 52 4.61 7.24 -1.66
CA VAL A 52 4.39 8.37 -2.57
C VAL A 52 3.20 9.21 -2.12
N ILE A 53 2.07 8.57 -1.78
CA ILE A 53 0.88 9.28 -1.29
C ILE A 53 1.16 9.99 0.04
N ARG A 54 1.93 9.36 0.94
CA ARG A 54 2.34 9.97 2.21
C ARG A 54 3.17 11.23 1.98
N GLU A 55 4.12 11.20 1.06
CA GLU A 55 4.93 12.36 0.69
C GLU A 55 4.07 13.46 0.05
N THR A 56 3.14 13.11 -0.83
CA THR A 56 2.19 14.07 -1.42
C THR A 56 1.34 14.74 -0.35
N LEU A 57 0.79 13.98 0.60
CA LEU A 57 0.02 14.54 1.73
C LEU A 57 0.86 15.47 2.60
N LYS A 58 2.13 15.12 2.84
CA LYS A 58 3.04 15.98 3.60
C LYS A 58 3.23 17.32 2.91
N LYS A 59 3.46 17.32 1.58
CA LYS A 59 3.61 18.55 0.79
C LYS A 59 2.34 19.40 0.78
N LEU A 60 1.16 18.80 0.59
CA LEU A 60 -0.12 19.52 0.65
C LEU A 60 -0.31 20.23 2.00
N ASN A 61 -0.01 19.55 3.10
CA ASN A 61 -0.14 20.13 4.44
C ASN A 61 0.93 21.21 4.72
N GLU A 62 2.08 21.18 4.05
CA GLU A 62 3.12 22.23 4.17
C GLU A 62 2.79 23.45 3.29
N GLU A 63 2.10 23.27 2.17
CA GLU A 63 1.64 24.34 1.28
C GLU A 63 0.34 25.02 1.76
N ASP A 64 -0.46 24.36 2.59
CA ASP A 64 -1.67 24.89 3.22
C ASP A 64 -1.40 25.74 4.49
N VAL A 65 -0.13 25.99 4.86
CA VAL A 65 0.32 26.75 6.05
C VAL A 65 0.89 28.13 5.69
#